data_AF-A0A136KXM4-F1
#
_entry.id   AF-A0A136KXM4-F1
#
_cell.length_a   1.000
_cell.length_b   1.000
_cell.length_c   1.000
_cell.angle_alpha   90.00
_cell.angle_beta   90.00
_cell.angle_gamma   90.00
#
_symmetry.space_group_name_H-M   'P 1'
#
loop_
_entity.id
_entity.type
_entity.pdbx_description
1 polymer ?
#
loop_
_entity_poly.entity_id
_entity_poly.type
_entity_poly.pdbx_seq_one_letter_code
_entity_poly.pdbx_strand_id
1 'polypeptide(L)'
;MKHIKLFKLLFVVLLLSACGTFAPSNINPTFTPAFATQPPASTEIPVTTAIPTASITTNQEAGALLETRRLTLEFPPKIKADSASDIVRLTLEVDDLGNVTPTAYYQENIITGEVIQIPDLYETHNVGVEASFDIAGIEVKPSGKTYQPLQKGKPVTFHWSIRSPQVGKFRGTVWVHLIFVDKVTQEESRLPISAQIVDIESVDFFGFSTNFCQNFWRGGFSVGYHCRLSIF
;
A
#
# COMPACT_ATOMS: atom_id res chain seq x y z
N MET A 1 0.23 3.42 -68.66
CA MET A 1 0.50 2.22 -67.83
C MET A 1 2.02 1.91 -67.65
N LYS A 2 2.90 2.92 -67.50
CA LYS A 2 4.34 2.71 -67.23
C LYS A 2 4.80 3.14 -65.82
N HIS A 3 4.04 3.98 -65.11
CA HIS A 3 4.42 4.48 -63.78
C HIS A 3 4.10 3.53 -62.62
N ILE A 4 3.25 2.52 -62.82
CA ILE A 4 2.85 1.58 -61.76
C ILE A 4 3.93 0.52 -61.46
N LYS A 5 4.83 0.25 -62.41
CA LYS A 5 5.96 -0.68 -62.21
C LYS A 5 7.14 -0.01 -61.48
N LEU A 6 7.30 1.30 -61.61
CA LEU A 6 8.37 2.04 -60.93
C LEU A 6 8.08 2.23 -59.43
N PHE A 7 6.80 2.41 -59.06
CA PHE A 7 6.37 2.54 -57.67
C PHE A 7 6.52 1.25 -56.86
N LYS A 8 6.31 0.08 -57.49
CA LYS A 8 6.54 -1.23 -56.84
C LYS A 8 8.02 -1.54 -56.61
N LEU A 9 8.91 -1.02 -57.45
CA LEU A 9 10.36 -1.20 -57.27
C LEU A 9 10.89 -0.35 -56.11
N LEU A 10 10.34 0.85 -55.89
CA LEU A 10 10.74 1.73 -54.78
C LEU A 10 10.32 1.18 -53.41
N PHE A 11 9.19 0.48 -53.33
CA PHE A 11 8.68 -0.08 -52.06
C PHE A 11 9.45 -1.33 -51.59
N VAL A 12 10.09 -2.07 -52.51
CA VAL A 12 10.90 -3.25 -52.17
C VAL A 12 12.29 -2.88 -51.65
N VAL A 13 12.85 -1.73 -52.07
CA VAL A 13 14.16 -1.26 -51.58
C VAL A 13 14.07 -0.66 -50.17
N LEU A 14 12.91 -0.12 -49.77
CA LEU A 14 12.74 0.47 -48.43
C LEU A 14 12.59 -0.57 -47.29
N LEU A 15 12.44 -1.86 -47.62
CA LEU A 15 12.27 -2.95 -46.64
C LEU A 15 13.59 -3.65 -46.25
N LEU A 16 14.74 -3.21 -46.77
CA LEU A 16 16.04 -3.87 -46.58
C LEU A 16 17.03 -3.09 -45.69
N SER A 17 16.61 -2.08 -44.93
CA SER A 17 17.53 -1.26 -44.12
C SER A 17 16.99 -0.95 -42.73
N ALA A 18 17.00 -1.96 -41.84
CA ALA A 18 17.11 -1.76 -40.39
C ALA A 18 17.47 -3.09 -39.68
N CYS A 19 18.63 -3.67 -39.99
CA CYS A 19 19.25 -4.65 -39.09
C CYS A 19 20.20 -3.88 -38.18
N GLY A 20 19.70 -3.47 -37.01
CA GLY A 20 20.52 -2.85 -35.96
C GLY A 20 21.09 -3.92 -35.05
N THR A 21 22.36 -4.26 -35.24
CA THR A 21 23.12 -5.18 -34.39
C THR A 21 23.48 -4.48 -33.08
N PHE A 22 22.80 -4.80 -31.97
CA PHE A 22 23.25 -4.42 -30.64
C PHE A 22 24.28 -5.45 -30.14
N ALA A 23 25.55 -5.05 -30.08
CA ALA A 23 26.58 -5.81 -29.40
C ALA A 23 26.41 -5.66 -27.87
N PRO A 24 26.43 -6.74 -27.08
CA PRO A 24 26.51 -6.62 -25.63
C PRO A 24 27.94 -6.25 -25.20
N SER A 25 28.10 -5.06 -24.62
CA SER A 25 29.30 -4.67 -23.89
C SER A 25 29.41 -5.52 -22.62
N ASN A 26 30.19 -6.60 -22.67
CA ASN A 26 30.57 -7.36 -21.50
C ASN A 26 31.62 -6.58 -20.71
N ILE A 27 31.16 -5.75 -19.76
CA ILE A 27 32.03 -5.09 -18.78
C ILE A 27 32.17 -6.06 -17.61
N ASN A 28 33.15 -6.96 -17.71
CA ASN A 28 33.57 -7.79 -16.60
C ASN A 28 34.49 -6.93 -15.71
N PRO A 29 34.10 -6.53 -14.49
CA PRO A 29 35.06 -5.93 -13.57
C PRO A 29 36.06 -7.01 -13.17
N THR A 30 37.28 -6.88 -13.69
CA THR A 30 38.46 -7.60 -13.20
C THR A 30 38.63 -7.29 -11.72
N PHE A 31 38.24 -8.24 -10.87
CA PHE A 31 38.63 -8.24 -9.47
C PHE A 31 40.10 -8.61 -9.39
N THR A 32 40.95 -7.63 -9.10
CA THR A 32 42.35 -7.83 -8.71
C THR A 32 42.37 -8.27 -7.23
N PRO A 33 42.87 -9.46 -6.89
CA PRO A 33 43.13 -9.81 -5.50
C PRO A 33 44.42 -9.12 -5.05
N ALA A 34 44.30 -8.08 -4.23
CA ALA A 34 45.44 -7.57 -3.48
C ALA A 34 45.75 -8.53 -2.34
N PHE A 35 47.00 -9.01 -2.34
CA PHE A 35 47.58 -9.89 -1.33
C PHE A 35 47.45 -9.34 0.09
N ALA A 36 47.09 -10.23 1.00
CA ALA A 36 47.15 -10.04 2.44
C ALA A 36 48.58 -9.70 2.90
N THR A 37 48.70 -8.65 3.72
CA THR A 37 49.88 -8.41 4.56
C THR A 37 49.47 -8.58 6.02
N GLN A 38 50.31 -9.30 6.76
CA GLN A 38 50.20 -9.70 8.16
C GLN A 38 49.94 -8.56 9.17
N PRO A 39 49.52 -8.90 10.41
CA PRO A 39 48.97 -8.00 11.41
C PRO A 39 50.03 -7.30 12.26
N PRO A 40 49.70 -6.13 12.81
CA PRO A 40 50.22 -5.69 14.09
C PRO A 40 49.11 -5.61 15.16
N ALA A 41 49.37 -6.36 16.25
CA ALA A 41 49.10 -6.02 17.64
C ALA A 41 47.72 -5.44 18.03
N SER A 42 46.93 -6.27 18.72
CA SER A 42 45.89 -5.81 19.64
C SER A 42 46.46 -4.81 20.63
N THR A 43 46.00 -3.56 20.54
CA THR A 43 45.95 -2.64 21.68
C THR A 43 44.49 -2.60 22.11
N GLU A 44 44.22 -3.23 23.24
CA GLU A 44 42.93 -3.21 23.92
C GLU A 44 42.73 -1.80 24.51
N ILE A 45 41.79 -1.04 23.94
CA ILE A 45 41.31 0.23 24.50
C ILE A 45 39.91 -0.04 25.04
N PRO A 46 39.64 0.19 26.34
CA PRO A 46 38.29 0.09 26.88
C PRO A 46 37.47 1.28 26.36
N VAL A 47 36.60 1.03 25.38
CA VAL A 47 35.64 2.03 24.93
C VAL A 47 34.44 2.00 25.86
N THR A 48 34.47 2.84 26.89
CA THR A 48 33.27 3.29 27.59
C THR A 48 32.51 4.25 26.67
N THR A 49 31.69 3.71 25.78
CA THR A 49 30.70 4.48 25.03
C THR A 49 29.55 4.81 25.97
N ALA A 50 29.59 6.01 26.57
CA ALA A 50 28.42 6.64 27.14
C ALA A 50 27.44 6.94 26.00
N ILE A 51 26.44 6.08 25.84
CA ILE A 51 25.25 6.38 25.04
C ILE A 51 24.52 7.49 25.82
N PRO A 52 24.12 8.62 25.21
CA PRO A 52 23.17 9.52 25.83
C PRO A 52 21.85 8.75 25.94
N THR A 53 21.64 8.13 27.11
CA THR A 53 20.35 7.67 27.56
C THR A 53 19.45 8.90 27.58
N ALA A 54 18.61 9.04 26.55
CA ALA A 54 17.43 9.84 26.65
C ALA A 54 16.61 9.22 27.79
N SER A 55 16.74 9.81 28.97
CA SER A 55 15.84 9.55 30.09
C SER A 55 14.46 9.93 29.61
N ILE A 56 13.69 8.95 29.14
CA ILE A 56 12.23 9.00 29.20
C ILE A 56 11.90 9.15 30.68
N THR A 57 11.75 10.40 31.11
CA THR A 57 11.11 10.75 32.37
C THR A 57 9.67 10.26 32.26
N THR A 58 9.45 9.01 32.66
CA THR A 58 8.14 8.48 33.03
C THR A 58 7.72 9.18 34.32
N ASN A 59 7.35 10.45 34.21
CA ASN A 59 6.52 11.09 35.20
C ASN A 59 5.10 11.12 34.67
N GLN A 60 4.20 10.75 35.57
CA GLN A 60 2.77 11.03 35.56
C GLN A 60 1.88 9.98 34.89
N GLU A 61 0.83 9.42 35.50
CA GLU A 61 0.38 9.14 36.88
C GLU A 61 -1.09 8.69 36.70
N ALA A 62 -1.53 7.77 37.55
CA ALA A 62 -2.84 7.11 37.55
C ALA A 62 -3.08 6.13 36.39
N GLY A 63 -3.38 4.88 36.73
CA GLY A 63 -3.68 3.83 35.76
C GLY A 63 -4.83 4.26 34.85
N ALA A 64 -4.48 4.66 33.62
CA ALA A 64 -5.46 4.82 32.57
C ALA A 64 -6.10 3.45 32.37
N LEU A 65 -7.38 3.32 32.72
CA LEU A 65 -8.15 2.14 32.36
C LEU A 65 -8.06 1.98 30.84
N LEU A 66 -7.81 0.76 30.37
CA LEU A 66 -7.70 0.50 28.94
C LEU A 66 -9.09 0.10 28.42
N GLU A 67 -9.59 0.83 27.43
CA GLU A 67 -10.78 0.46 26.66
C GLU A 67 -10.35 -0.49 25.55
N THR A 68 -10.92 -1.69 25.52
CA THR A 68 -10.64 -2.68 24.48
C THR A 68 -11.59 -2.46 23.31
N ARG A 69 -11.02 -2.31 22.11
CA ARG A 69 -11.80 -2.12 20.89
C ARG A 69 -11.35 -3.06 19.80
N ARG A 70 -12.26 -3.47 18.93
CA ARG A 70 -11.94 -4.22 17.72
C ARG A 70 -11.97 -3.31 16.50
N LEU A 71 -10.84 -3.28 15.80
CA LEU A 71 -10.63 -2.61 14.54
C LEU A 71 -10.89 -3.59 13.39
N THR A 72 -12.02 -3.41 12.71
CA THR A 72 -12.46 -4.21 11.57
C THR A 72 -12.24 -3.45 10.28
N LEU A 73 -11.40 -3.96 9.40
CA LEU A 73 -11.19 -3.44 8.05
C LEU A 73 -11.87 -4.36 7.05
N GLU A 74 -12.65 -3.77 6.15
CA GLU A 74 -13.38 -4.46 5.11
C GLU A 74 -13.06 -3.83 3.76
N PHE A 75 -12.63 -4.64 2.79
CA PHE A 75 -12.26 -4.15 1.46
C PHE A 75 -12.57 -5.17 0.36
N PRO A 76 -12.85 -4.72 -0.88
CA PRO A 76 -13.06 -5.60 -2.01
C PRO A 76 -11.74 -6.22 -2.47
N PRO A 77 -11.64 -7.55 -2.62
CA PRO A 77 -10.44 -8.18 -3.15
C PRO A 77 -10.22 -7.87 -4.63
N LYS A 78 -11.30 -7.53 -5.36
CA LYS A 78 -11.29 -7.23 -6.78
C LYS A 78 -12.14 -6.01 -7.08
N ILE A 79 -11.65 -5.15 -7.96
CA ILE A 79 -12.35 -3.95 -8.43
C ILE A 79 -12.27 -3.86 -9.96
N LYS A 80 -13.20 -3.13 -10.59
CA LYS A 80 -13.17 -2.93 -12.04
C LYS A 80 -12.35 -1.70 -12.41
N ALA A 81 -11.44 -1.84 -13.38
CA ALA A 81 -10.73 -0.71 -13.95
C ALA A 81 -11.69 0.26 -14.66
N ASP A 82 -11.46 1.56 -14.49
CA ASP A 82 -12.05 2.68 -15.25
C ASP A 82 -13.59 2.80 -15.25
N SER A 83 -14.31 2.01 -14.46
CA SER A 83 -15.77 1.93 -14.54
C SER A 83 -16.46 2.41 -13.25
N ALA A 84 -16.28 1.66 -12.16
CA ALA A 84 -17.01 1.84 -10.92
C ALA A 84 -16.05 2.20 -9.78
N SER A 85 -16.58 2.94 -8.81
CA SER A 85 -15.89 3.13 -7.55
C SER A 85 -16.39 2.09 -6.55
N ASP A 86 -15.47 1.46 -5.83
CA ASP A 86 -15.79 0.52 -4.76
C ASP A 86 -15.49 1.14 -3.38
N ILE A 87 -15.97 0.52 -2.30
CA ILE A 87 -15.87 1.07 -0.94
C ILE A 87 -14.97 0.21 -0.06
N VAL A 88 -14.00 0.85 0.59
CA VAL A 88 -13.24 0.33 1.73
C VAL A 88 -13.82 0.92 3.00
N ARG A 89 -14.01 0.09 4.03
CA ARG A 89 -14.61 0.49 5.30
C ARG A 89 -13.76 0.04 6.47
N LEU A 90 -13.43 0.98 7.35
CA LEU A 90 -12.73 0.71 8.61
C LEU A 90 -13.66 1.06 9.76
N THR A 91 -13.94 0.10 10.63
CA THR A 91 -14.81 0.28 11.79
C THR A 91 -14.04 -0.02 13.06
N LEU A 92 -14.12 0.87 14.03
CA LEU A 92 -13.58 0.67 15.36
C LEU A 92 -14.75 0.52 16.33
N GLU A 93 -14.99 -0.72 16.77
CA GLU A 93 -16.10 -1.09 17.65
C GLU A 93 -15.60 -1.43 19.05
N VAL A 94 -16.46 -1.28 20.05
CA VAL A 94 -16.12 -1.60 21.44
C VAL A 94 -16.24 -3.10 21.65
N ASP A 95 -15.21 -3.70 22.25
CA ASP A 95 -15.12 -5.14 22.46
C ASP A 95 -14.76 -5.47 23.91
N ASP A 96 -15.60 -5.02 24.84
CA ASP A 96 -15.37 -5.20 26.28
C ASP A 96 -15.39 -6.68 26.71
N LEU A 97 -16.03 -7.55 25.92
CA LEU A 97 -16.26 -8.96 26.24
C LEU A 97 -15.58 -9.93 25.26
N GLY A 98 -14.83 -9.46 24.28
CA GLY A 98 -14.20 -10.31 23.27
C GLY A 98 -15.17 -10.97 22.28
N ASN A 99 -16.43 -10.54 22.24
CA ASN A 99 -17.54 -11.28 21.63
C ASN A 99 -18.03 -10.71 20.29
N VAL A 100 -17.63 -9.50 19.90
CA VAL A 100 -18.07 -8.99 18.58
C VAL A 100 -17.39 -9.83 17.48
N THR A 101 -18.16 -10.32 16.53
CA THR A 101 -17.59 -11.06 15.40
C THR A 101 -17.49 -10.08 14.22
N PRO A 102 -16.31 -9.93 13.58
CA PRO A 102 -16.20 -9.14 12.36
C PRO A 102 -17.24 -9.61 11.35
N THR A 103 -18.20 -8.75 11.04
CA THR A 103 -19.30 -9.07 10.11
C THR A 103 -19.10 -8.27 8.83
N ALA A 104 -18.99 -8.97 7.70
CA ALA A 104 -18.94 -8.33 6.39
C ALA A 104 -20.27 -7.65 6.14
N TYR A 105 -20.22 -6.41 5.66
CA TYR A 105 -21.42 -5.77 5.12
C TYR A 105 -21.62 -6.11 3.65
N TYR A 106 -20.53 -6.37 2.92
CA TYR A 106 -20.56 -6.91 1.58
C TYR A 106 -19.99 -8.33 1.57
N GLN A 107 -20.78 -9.30 1.13
CA GLN A 107 -20.46 -10.74 1.22
C GLN A 107 -19.15 -11.14 0.52
N GLU A 108 -18.72 -10.38 -0.49
CA GLU A 108 -17.52 -10.67 -1.29
C GLU A 108 -16.26 -9.96 -0.78
N ASN A 109 -16.38 -9.12 0.25
CA ASN A 109 -15.26 -8.37 0.79
C ASN A 109 -14.41 -9.23 1.74
N ILE A 110 -13.11 -8.95 1.74
CA ILE A 110 -12.20 -9.48 2.76
C ILE A 110 -12.41 -8.67 4.03
N ILE A 111 -12.48 -9.37 5.16
CA ILE A 111 -12.55 -8.76 6.49
C ILE A 111 -11.28 -9.12 7.26
N THR A 112 -10.61 -8.11 7.79
CA THR A 112 -9.57 -8.26 8.81
C THR A 112 -10.03 -7.63 10.11
N GLY A 113 -9.79 -8.32 11.23
CA GLY A 113 -10.14 -7.85 12.58
C GLY A 113 -8.92 -7.88 13.48
N GLU A 114 -8.65 -6.76 14.15
CA GLU A 114 -7.57 -6.62 15.12
C GLU A 114 -8.13 -6.07 16.44
N VAL A 115 -7.71 -6.62 17.58
CA VAL A 115 -8.09 -6.09 18.89
C VAL A 115 -7.02 -5.11 19.35
N ILE A 116 -7.43 -3.89 19.67
CA ILE A 116 -6.57 -2.80 20.13
C ILE A 116 -6.99 -2.31 21.52
N GLN A 117 -6.04 -1.80 22.28
CA GLN A 117 -6.27 -1.22 23.61
C GLN A 117 -6.05 0.29 23.55
N ILE A 118 -7.03 1.04 24.05
CA ILE A 118 -7.06 2.50 23.99
C ILE A 118 -7.05 3.07 25.42
N PRO A 119 -6.15 4.01 25.75
CA PRO A 119 -6.21 4.70 27.04
C PRO A 119 -7.55 5.45 27.24
N ASP A 120 -8.26 5.18 28.35
CA ASP A 120 -9.51 5.83 28.75
C ASP A 120 -9.25 7.23 29.31
N LEU A 121 -8.84 8.13 28.42
CA LEU A 121 -8.51 9.53 28.75
C LEU A 121 -9.64 10.51 28.41
N TYR A 122 -10.86 10.03 28.17
CA TYR A 122 -11.98 10.87 27.72
C TYR A 122 -12.40 11.96 28.71
N GLU A 123 -12.06 11.83 30.00
CA GLU A 123 -12.34 12.85 31.01
C GLU A 123 -11.42 14.07 30.84
N THR A 124 -10.12 13.85 30.64
CA THR A 124 -9.08 14.87 30.58
C THR A 124 -8.78 15.34 29.16
N HIS A 125 -8.95 14.47 28.16
CA HIS A 125 -8.62 14.72 26.76
C HIS A 125 -9.85 14.58 25.85
N ASN A 126 -9.83 15.33 24.74
CA ASN A 126 -10.64 15.03 23.57
C ASN A 126 -9.90 13.95 22.76
N VAL A 127 -10.49 12.76 22.70
CA VAL A 127 -9.92 11.62 21.98
C VAL A 127 -10.50 11.58 20.58
N GLY A 128 -9.65 11.35 19.58
CA GLY A 128 -10.04 11.18 18.19
C GLY A 128 -9.24 10.08 17.51
N VAL A 129 -9.73 9.65 16.37
CA VAL A 129 -9.06 8.68 15.50
C VAL A 129 -8.72 9.37 14.19
N GLU A 130 -7.47 9.28 13.78
CA GLU A 130 -7.02 9.65 12.46
C GLU A 130 -6.72 8.37 11.67
N ALA A 131 -7.39 8.20 10.53
CA ALA A 131 -7.16 7.09 9.63
C ALA A 131 -6.77 7.58 8.24
N SER A 132 -5.85 6.87 7.59
CA SER A 132 -5.45 7.16 6.21
C SER A 132 -5.27 5.86 5.45
N PHE A 133 -5.80 5.81 4.23
CA PHE A 133 -5.56 4.70 3.32
C PHE A 133 -4.57 5.11 2.23
N ASP A 134 -3.40 4.48 2.22
CA ASP A 134 -2.34 4.73 1.25
C ASP A 134 -2.19 3.51 0.33
N ILE A 135 -2.46 3.71 -0.95
CA ILE A 135 -2.33 2.66 -1.97
C ILE A 135 -1.86 3.29 -3.29
N ALA A 136 -0.73 2.79 -3.80
CA ALA A 136 -0.17 3.29 -5.04
C ALA A 136 -0.98 2.82 -6.26
N GLY A 137 -1.19 3.70 -7.24
CA GLY A 137 -1.83 3.35 -8.51
C GLY A 137 -3.36 3.20 -8.45
N ILE A 138 -3.98 3.49 -7.30
CA ILE A 138 -5.44 3.56 -7.12
C ILE A 138 -5.79 4.96 -6.61
N GLU A 139 -6.86 5.55 -7.16
CA GLU A 139 -7.43 6.80 -6.65
C GLU A 139 -8.26 6.52 -5.39
N VAL A 140 -7.99 7.24 -4.31
CA VAL A 140 -8.67 7.10 -3.02
C VAL A 140 -9.36 8.41 -2.63
N LYS A 141 -10.62 8.33 -2.21
CA LYS A 141 -11.44 9.47 -1.75
C LYS A 141 -12.14 9.16 -0.43
N PRO A 142 -12.01 9.98 0.62
CA PRO A 142 -11.14 11.16 0.70
C PRO A 142 -9.65 10.75 0.65
N SER A 143 -8.82 11.58 0.04
CA SER A 143 -7.37 11.36 0.00
C SER A 143 -6.71 11.82 1.29
N GLY A 144 -5.66 11.13 1.72
CA GLY A 144 -4.87 11.52 2.88
C GLY A 144 -5.49 11.09 4.21
N LYS A 145 -5.32 11.92 5.24
CA LYS A 145 -5.75 11.64 6.61
C LYS A 145 -7.16 12.14 6.84
N THR A 146 -7.99 11.28 7.42
CA THR A 146 -9.36 11.61 7.84
C THR A 146 -9.44 11.50 9.35
N TYR A 147 -10.03 12.51 9.98
CA TYR A 147 -10.21 12.57 11.42
C TYR A 147 -11.67 12.32 11.80
N GLN A 148 -11.90 11.53 12.86
CA GLN A 148 -13.20 11.41 13.51
C GLN A 148 -13.05 11.47 15.03
N PRO A 149 -13.93 12.22 15.73
CA PRO A 149 -13.93 12.23 17.18
C PRO A 149 -14.32 10.85 17.72
N LEU A 150 -13.61 10.40 18.75
CA LEU A 150 -13.88 9.12 19.40
C LEU A 150 -14.70 9.39 20.67
N GLN A 151 -15.86 8.77 20.77
CA GLN A 151 -16.65 8.78 21.99
C GLN A 151 -16.52 7.44 22.70
N LYS A 152 -16.44 7.49 24.04
CA LYS A 152 -16.40 6.30 24.90
C LYS A 152 -17.61 5.40 24.63
N GLY A 153 -17.40 4.10 24.43
CA GLY A 153 -18.51 3.18 24.22
C GLY A 153 -19.17 3.25 22.83
N LYS A 154 -18.72 4.14 21.92
CA LYS A 154 -19.35 4.34 20.60
C LYS A 154 -18.43 3.91 19.47
N PRO A 155 -18.99 3.26 18.43
CA PRO A 155 -18.20 2.89 17.25
C PRO A 155 -17.90 4.12 16.38
N VAL A 156 -16.80 4.05 15.65
CA VAL A 156 -16.42 5.02 14.61
C VAL A 156 -16.19 4.28 13.31
N THR A 157 -16.63 4.86 12.19
CA THR A 157 -16.53 4.21 10.87
C THR A 157 -15.97 5.16 9.83
N PHE A 158 -14.87 4.80 9.19
CA PHE A 158 -14.30 5.48 8.04
C PHE A 158 -14.71 4.79 6.75
N HIS A 159 -14.92 5.58 5.71
CA HIS A 159 -15.24 5.10 4.38
C HIS A 159 -14.29 5.74 3.36
N TRP A 160 -13.72 4.92 2.49
CA TRP A 160 -12.98 5.38 1.32
C TRP A 160 -13.60 4.81 0.06
N SER A 161 -13.91 5.68 -0.89
CA SER A 161 -14.17 5.31 -2.27
C SER A 161 -12.84 5.10 -2.98
N ILE A 162 -12.69 3.96 -3.64
CA ILE A 162 -11.52 3.62 -4.42
C ILE A 162 -11.86 3.42 -5.88
N ARG A 163 -10.94 3.81 -6.77
CA ARG A 163 -11.07 3.61 -8.21
C ARG A 163 -9.70 3.34 -8.81
N SER A 164 -9.60 2.30 -9.63
CA SER A 164 -8.36 2.03 -10.36
C SER A 164 -8.46 2.49 -11.81
N PRO A 165 -7.48 3.26 -12.31
CA PRO A 165 -7.43 3.66 -13.72
C PRO A 165 -6.94 2.52 -14.64
N GLN A 166 -6.35 1.44 -14.10
CA GLN A 166 -5.73 0.39 -14.90
C GLN A 166 -5.88 -1.00 -14.27
N VAL A 167 -5.79 -2.03 -15.09
CA VAL A 167 -5.80 -3.43 -14.64
C VAL A 167 -4.46 -3.78 -13.99
N GLY A 168 -4.47 -4.47 -12.85
CA GLY A 168 -3.25 -4.81 -12.13
C GLY A 168 -3.48 -5.24 -10.69
N LYS A 169 -2.40 -5.59 -9.99
CA LYS A 169 -2.43 -5.86 -8.55
C LYS A 169 -1.82 -4.69 -7.80
N PHE A 170 -2.51 -4.25 -6.76
CA PHE A 170 -2.14 -3.11 -5.95
C PHE A 170 -2.05 -3.54 -4.50
N ARG A 171 -1.03 -3.01 -3.82
CA ARG A 171 -0.81 -3.22 -2.40
C ARG A 171 -0.78 -1.86 -1.72
N GLY A 172 -1.52 -1.74 -0.63
CA GLY A 172 -1.60 -0.55 0.19
C GLY A 172 -1.59 -0.87 1.67
N THR A 173 -1.65 0.19 2.48
CA THR A 173 -1.69 0.11 3.93
C THR A 173 -2.73 1.10 4.47
N VAL A 174 -3.60 0.61 5.35
CA VAL A 174 -4.48 1.44 6.16
C VAL A 174 -3.76 1.72 7.48
N TRP A 175 -3.47 3.00 7.73
CA TRP A 175 -2.85 3.48 8.95
C TRP A 175 -3.90 4.06 9.88
N VAL A 176 -3.80 3.72 11.16
CA VAL A 176 -4.70 4.24 12.19
C VAL A 176 -3.87 4.81 13.34
N HIS A 177 -4.20 6.03 13.72
CA HIS A 177 -3.59 6.76 14.84
C HIS A 177 -4.68 7.25 15.78
N LEU A 178 -4.38 7.28 17.07
CA LEU A 178 -5.16 7.99 18.06
C LEU A 178 -4.58 9.39 18.23
N ILE A 179 -5.48 10.36 18.37
CA ILE A 179 -5.16 11.74 18.65
C ILE A 179 -5.77 12.08 20.01
N PHE A 180 -4.97 12.59 20.93
CA PHE A 180 -5.39 13.05 22.24
C PHE A 180 -5.12 14.54 22.32
N VAL A 181 -6.15 15.34 22.57
CA VAL A 181 -6.00 16.79 22.79
C VAL A 181 -6.41 17.11 24.21
N ASP A 182 -5.49 17.59 25.03
CA ASP A 182 -5.78 17.98 26.41
C ASP A 182 -6.82 19.12 26.43
N LYS A 183 -7.86 18.98 27.26
CA LYS A 183 -8.96 19.95 27.28
C LYS A 183 -8.55 21.31 27.87
N VAL A 184 -7.55 21.34 28.74
CA VAL A 184 -7.07 22.54 29.44
C VAL A 184 -5.89 23.16 28.70
N THR A 185 -4.85 22.39 28.40
CA THR A 185 -3.61 22.91 27.78
C THR A 185 -3.70 22.99 26.26
N GLN A 186 -4.66 22.28 25.64
CA GLN A 186 -4.76 22.10 24.18
C GLN A 186 -3.52 21.44 23.56
N GLU A 187 -2.70 20.75 24.37
CA GLU A 187 -1.58 19.97 23.87
C GLU A 187 -2.09 18.74 23.12
N GLU A 188 -1.51 18.48 21.94
CA GLU A 188 -1.85 17.33 21.11
C GLU A 188 -0.79 16.23 21.23
N SER A 189 -1.25 15.01 21.47
CA SER A 189 -0.45 13.79 21.42
C SER A 189 -1.01 12.83 20.37
N ARG A 190 -0.10 12.19 19.61
CA ARG A 190 -0.45 11.30 18.50
C ARG A 190 0.20 9.93 18.69
N LEU A 191 -0.63 8.88 18.72
CA LEU A 191 -0.20 7.51 18.98
C LEU A 191 -0.56 6.58 17.80
N PRO A 192 0.40 5.98 17.08
CA PRO A 192 0.11 4.97 16.07
C PRO A 192 -0.40 3.67 16.73
N ILE A 193 -1.53 3.14 16.26
CA ILE A 193 -2.17 1.96 16.88
C ILE A 193 -2.33 0.76 15.94
N SER A 194 -2.39 0.96 14.62
CA SER A 194 -2.49 -0.16 13.67
C SER A 194 -2.02 0.25 12.27
N ALA A 195 -1.50 -0.75 11.55
CA ALA A 195 -1.10 -0.67 10.15
C ALA A 195 -1.50 -1.98 9.45
N GLN A 196 -2.62 -1.96 8.71
CA GLN A 196 -3.15 -3.15 8.05
C GLN A 196 -2.85 -3.14 6.56
N ILE A 197 -2.30 -4.24 6.05
CA ILE A 197 -1.98 -4.41 4.63
C ILE A 197 -3.25 -4.76 3.86
N VAL A 198 -3.43 -4.12 2.70
CA VAL A 198 -4.56 -4.30 1.80
C VAL A 198 -4.04 -4.68 0.42
N ASP A 199 -4.49 -5.83 -0.10
CA ASP A 199 -4.16 -6.31 -1.43
C ASP A 199 -5.43 -6.31 -2.31
N ILE A 200 -5.41 -5.55 -3.41
CA ILE A 200 -6.56 -5.36 -4.32
C ILE A 200 -6.13 -5.67 -5.75
N GLU A 201 -6.92 -6.48 -6.46
CA GLU A 201 -6.74 -6.76 -7.88
C GLU A 201 -7.75 -5.98 -8.72
N SER A 202 -7.27 -5.06 -9.56
CA SER A 202 -8.08 -4.42 -10.59
C SER A 202 -8.16 -5.31 -11.82
N VAL A 203 -9.39 -5.62 -12.23
CA VAL A 203 -9.70 -6.46 -13.39
C VAL A 203 -10.34 -5.61 -14.50
N ASP A 204 -10.21 -6.07 -15.75
CA ASP A 204 -10.90 -5.45 -16.89
C ASP A 204 -12.43 -5.56 -16.75
N PHE A 205 -13.19 -4.89 -17.63
CA PHE A 205 -14.65 -4.95 -17.71
C PHE A 205 -15.20 -6.38 -17.71
N PHE A 206 -14.49 -7.31 -18.34
CA PHE A 206 -14.85 -8.74 -18.41
C PHE A 206 -14.39 -9.57 -17.19
N GLY A 207 -13.75 -8.95 -16.20
CA GLY A 207 -13.25 -9.64 -15.00
C GLY A 207 -11.93 -10.38 -15.20
N PHE A 208 -11.26 -10.20 -16.35
CA PHE A 208 -9.96 -10.83 -16.60
C PHE A 208 -8.84 -10.02 -15.93
N SER A 209 -7.92 -10.73 -15.27
CA SER A 209 -6.69 -10.15 -14.77
C SER A 209 -5.58 -10.18 -15.83
N THR A 210 -4.53 -9.40 -15.61
CA THR A 210 -3.37 -9.25 -16.52
C THR A 210 -2.71 -10.57 -16.92
N ASN A 211 -2.84 -11.62 -16.10
CA ASN A 211 -2.26 -12.95 -16.38
C ASN A 211 -2.96 -13.70 -17.53
N PHE A 212 -4.20 -13.33 -17.89
CA PHE A 212 -4.92 -13.98 -18.98
C PHE A 212 -4.29 -13.67 -20.35
N CYS A 213 -3.87 -12.42 -20.58
CA CYS A 213 -3.26 -12.01 -21.84
C CYS A 213 -1.87 -12.65 -22.08
N GLN A 214 -1.11 -12.91 -21.01
CA GLN A 214 0.26 -13.43 -21.14
C GLN A 214 0.31 -14.93 -21.46
N ASN A 215 -0.66 -15.71 -20.98
CA ASN A 215 -0.75 -17.15 -21.29
C ASN A 215 -1.39 -17.41 -22.67
N PHE A 216 -2.24 -16.51 -23.16
CA PHE A 216 -2.86 -16.66 -24.48
C PHE A 216 -1.83 -16.59 -25.63
N TRP A 217 -0.73 -15.84 -25.46
CA TRP A 217 0.34 -15.74 -26.46
C TRP A 217 1.17 -17.03 -26.61
N ARG A 218 1.31 -17.85 -25.56
CA ARG A 218 2.07 -19.13 -25.63
C ARG A 218 1.25 -20.27 -26.26
N GLY A 219 -0.06 -20.06 -26.48
CA GLY A 219 -1.01 -21.09 -26.93
C GLY A 219 -1.39 -21.04 -28.41
N GLY A 220 -0.53 -20.52 -29.30
CA GLY A 220 -0.56 -20.87 -30.73
C GLY A 220 -1.88 -20.66 -31.49
N PHE A 221 -2.71 -19.67 -31.13
CA PHE A 221 -3.89 -19.30 -31.91
C PHE A 221 -3.75 -17.85 -32.39
N SER A 222 -3.22 -17.70 -33.61
CA SER A 222 -3.20 -16.43 -34.33
C SER A 222 -4.61 -16.08 -34.81
N VAL A 223 -5.47 -15.62 -33.90
CA VAL A 223 -6.60 -14.78 -34.28
C VAL A 223 -6.22 -13.38 -33.85
N GLY A 224 -5.90 -12.55 -34.85
CA GLY A 224 -5.46 -11.18 -34.67
C GLY A 224 -6.53 -10.31 -34.04
N TYR A 225 -6.58 -10.28 -32.72
CA TYR A 225 -7.12 -9.15 -31.99
C TYR A 225 -5.94 -8.32 -31.51
N HIS A 226 -5.70 -7.23 -32.24
CA HIS A 226 -4.88 -6.13 -31.75
C HIS A 226 -5.52 -5.65 -30.44
N CYS A 227 -4.98 -6.10 -29.30
CA CYS A 227 -5.18 -5.42 -28.03
C CYS A 227 -4.39 -4.11 -28.13
N ARG A 228 -5.00 -3.11 -28.78
CA ARG A 228 -4.44 -1.78 -28.92
C ARG A 228 -4.56 -1.11 -27.56
N LEU A 229 -3.48 -1.21 -26.78
CA LEU A 229 -3.17 -0.38 -25.62
C LEU A 229 -3.42 1.09 -26.04
N SER A 230 -4.58 1.63 -25.68
CA SER A 230 -4.85 3.05 -25.84
C SER A 230 -4.18 3.75 -24.66
N ILE A 231 -2.94 4.16 -24.88
CA ILE A 231 -2.28 5.17 -24.08
C ILE A 231 -2.88 6.51 -24.52
N PHE A 232 -3.61 7.16 -23.63
CA PHE A 232 -3.68 8.62 -23.57
C PHE A 232 -2.80 9.08 -22.41
#